data_AF-F7XL57-F1
#
_entry.id   AF-F7XL57-F1
#
_cell.length_a   1.000
_cell.length_b   1.000
_cell.length_c   1.000
_cell.angle_alpha   90.00
_cell.angle_beta   90.00
_cell.angle_gamma   90.00
#
_symmetry.space_group_name_H-M   'P 1'
#
loop_
_entity.id
_entity.type
_entity.pdbx_description
1 polymer ?
#
loop_
_entity_poly.entity_id
_entity_poly.type
_entity_poly.pdbx_seq_one_letter_code
_entity_poly.pdbx_strand_id
1 'polypeptide(L)'
;MWGIVNLKNISFIGLITILVLFNSYFMFFVSAEGLLLMITILASLSLFFLDNVSADAGLLAIIGVLSVIFGAYTLKENRKTDAEKIRIYRTISYIEEFYSKQFMFHRTALSNLNKRVENGGITTEDIACRFVYSYSKKGPKPHFYGKLDGLTEHQHLSMYLSFLQRLYISIESGHIDLETIKKAIADAMIWHAELTLDVCNSIIKLAGEDCNGETIPEKQKDIIRKPADMVIKLHNKIGLNNETIKKTNH
;
A
#
# COMPACT_ATOMS: atom_id res chain seq x y z
N MET A 1 -27.01 -17.51 34.18
CA MET A 1 -26.57 -18.36 35.30
C MET A 1 -25.55 -19.36 34.76
N TRP A 2 -24.27 -19.17 35.05
CA TRP A 2 -23.22 -20.14 34.70
C TRP A 2 -23.03 -21.06 35.91
N GLY A 3 -23.36 -22.34 35.75
CA GLY A 3 -23.12 -23.35 36.79
C GLY A 3 -21.62 -23.53 36.99
N ILE A 4 -21.14 -23.39 38.22
CA ILE A 4 -19.77 -23.72 38.59
C ILE A 4 -19.65 -25.25 38.48
N VAL A 5 -19.04 -25.72 37.39
CA VAL A 5 -18.74 -27.15 37.21
C VAL A 5 -17.66 -27.54 38.20
N ASN A 6 -17.94 -28.52 39.05
CA ASN A 6 -16.99 -29.05 40.01
C ASN A 6 -15.90 -29.86 39.27
N LEU A 7 -14.77 -29.22 38.98
CA LEU A 7 -13.65 -29.76 38.19
C LEU A 7 -12.99 -31.01 38.80
N LYS A 8 -13.26 -31.34 40.06
CA LYS A 8 -12.65 -32.51 40.74
C LYS A 8 -13.11 -33.87 40.20
N ASN A 9 -14.23 -33.94 39.48
CA ASN A 9 -14.78 -35.19 38.94
C ASN A 9 -14.59 -35.35 37.42
N ILE A 10 -13.88 -34.43 36.77
CA ILE A 10 -13.57 -34.58 35.35
C ILE A 10 -12.37 -35.53 35.26
N SER A 11 -12.58 -36.70 34.65
CA SER A 11 -11.48 -37.61 34.37
C SER A 11 -10.41 -36.89 33.55
N PHE A 12 -9.14 -37.23 33.76
CA PHE A 12 -8.01 -36.63 33.03
C PHE A 12 -8.23 -36.64 31.50
N ILE A 13 -8.85 -37.71 30.99
CA ILE A 13 -9.26 -37.86 29.59
C ILE A 13 -10.36 -36.86 29.20
N GLY A 14 -11.35 -36.62 30.06
CA GLY A 14 -12.38 -35.61 29.86
C GLY A 14 -11.82 -34.19 29.82
N LEU A 15 -10.81 -33.88 30.65
CA LEU A 15 -10.14 -32.58 30.65
C LEU A 15 -9.32 -32.38 29.37
N ILE A 16 -8.57 -33.40 28.94
CA ILE A 16 -7.83 -33.38 27.66
C ILE A 16 -8.78 -33.19 26.48
N THR A 17 -9.91 -33.89 26.47
CA THR A 17 -10.89 -33.80 25.38
C THR A 17 -11.52 -32.40 25.31
N ILE A 18 -11.86 -31.80 26.45
CA ILE A 18 -12.35 -30.42 26.52
C ILE A 18 -11.26 -29.45 26.03
N LEU A 19 -10.00 -29.63 26.43
CA LEU A 19 -8.89 -28.78 25.97
C LEU A 19 -8.62 -28.92 24.47
N VAL A 20 -8.71 -30.14 23.91
CA VAL A 20 -8.56 -30.38 22.46
C VAL A 20 -9.71 -29.76 21.68
N LEU A 21 -10.97 -29.91 22.15
CA LEU A 21 -12.14 -29.28 21.52
C LEU A 21 -12.09 -27.75 21.62
N PHE A 22 -11.64 -27.20 22.75
CA PHE A 22 -11.46 -25.77 22.93
C PHE A 22 -10.34 -25.24 22.02
N ASN A 23 -9.22 -25.97 21.89
CA ASN A 23 -8.10 -25.62 21.01
C ASN A 23 -8.50 -25.65 19.52
N SER A 24 -9.33 -26.62 19.12
CA SER A 24 -9.89 -26.73 17.77
C SER A 24 -10.78 -25.54 17.40
N TYR A 25 -11.55 -25.02 18.37
CA TYR A 25 -12.42 -23.85 18.19
C TYR A 25 -11.64 -22.53 18.22
N PHE A 26 -10.57 -22.44 19.03
CA PHE A 26 -9.78 -21.22 19.22
C PHE A 26 -8.76 -20.98 18.10
N MET A 27 -8.21 -22.04 17.47
CA MET A 27 -7.27 -21.91 16.34
C MET A 27 -7.82 -21.16 15.13
N PHE A 28 -9.15 -20.98 15.01
CA PHE A 28 -9.77 -20.23 13.94
C PHE A 28 -9.76 -18.70 14.12
N PHE A 29 -9.54 -18.18 15.33
CA PHE A 29 -9.81 -16.76 15.64
C PHE A 29 -8.65 -15.96 16.26
N VAL A 30 -7.47 -16.55 16.41
CA VAL A 30 -6.47 -15.99 17.33
C VAL A 30 -5.24 -15.48 16.58
N SER A 31 -4.84 -14.24 16.90
CA SER A 31 -3.57 -13.65 16.46
C SER A 31 -2.39 -14.50 16.95
N ALA A 32 -1.23 -14.41 16.31
CA ALA A 32 -0.05 -15.20 16.69
C ALA A 32 0.32 -15.04 18.19
N GLU A 33 0.02 -13.89 18.78
CA GLU A 33 0.25 -13.58 20.20
C GLU A 33 -0.72 -14.32 21.13
N GLY A 34 -2.01 -14.41 20.76
CA GLY A 34 -2.97 -15.16 21.55
C GLY A 34 -2.74 -16.68 21.48
N LEU A 35 -2.20 -17.18 20.37
CA LEU A 35 -1.83 -18.60 20.22
C LEU A 35 -0.66 -18.93 21.16
N LEU A 36 0.34 -18.04 21.24
CA LEU A 36 1.50 -18.19 22.12
C LEU A 36 1.09 -18.14 23.60
N LEU A 37 0.20 -17.21 23.97
CA LEU A 37 -0.34 -17.10 25.32
C LEU A 37 -1.11 -18.38 25.71
N MET A 38 -1.94 -18.89 24.80
CA MET A 38 -2.72 -20.12 25.03
C MET A 38 -1.82 -21.35 25.17
N ILE A 39 -0.79 -21.49 24.32
CA ILE A 39 0.21 -22.57 24.44
C ILE A 39 0.93 -22.49 25.80
N THR A 40 1.29 -21.29 26.24
CA THR A 40 1.96 -21.08 27.54
C THR A 40 1.05 -21.45 28.72
N ILE A 41 -0.24 -21.11 28.64
CA ILE A 41 -1.25 -21.48 29.63
C ILE A 41 -1.43 -23.01 29.66
N LEU A 42 -1.54 -23.66 28.51
CA LEU A 42 -1.67 -25.13 28.40
C LEU A 42 -0.42 -25.88 28.89
N ALA A 43 0.78 -25.36 28.59
CA ALA A 43 2.04 -25.89 29.11
C ALA A 43 2.14 -25.74 30.64
N SER A 44 1.69 -24.60 31.19
CA SER A 44 1.67 -24.38 32.64
C SER A 44 0.64 -25.28 33.35
N LEU A 45 -0.53 -25.47 32.75
CA LEU A 45 -1.56 -26.38 33.25
C LEU A 45 -1.09 -27.85 33.22
N SER A 46 -0.42 -28.28 32.15
CA SER A 46 0.12 -29.64 32.07
C SER A 46 1.24 -29.90 33.08
N LEU A 47 2.11 -28.91 33.36
CA LEU A 47 3.08 -28.96 34.46
C LEU A 47 2.42 -29.03 35.85
N PHE A 48 1.28 -28.36 36.04
CA PHE A 48 0.53 -28.41 37.30
C PHE A 48 -0.10 -29.79 37.59
N PHE A 49 -0.43 -30.58 36.56
CA PHE A 49 -0.96 -31.94 36.71
C PHE A 49 0.11 -33.04 36.76
N LEU A 50 1.39 -32.70 36.57
CA LEU A 50 2.48 -33.66 36.47
C LEU A 50 2.89 -34.31 37.80
N ASP A 51 2.46 -33.76 38.94
CA ASP A 51 2.76 -34.35 40.26
C ASP A 51 2.09 -35.72 40.50
N ASN A 52 1.15 -36.16 39.64
CA ASN A 52 0.41 -37.42 39.78
C ASN A 52 0.40 -38.31 38.52
N VAL A 53 1.28 -38.05 37.55
CA VAL A 53 1.25 -38.71 36.22
C VAL A 53 2.54 -39.50 36.00
N SER A 54 2.43 -40.71 35.44
CA SER A 54 3.61 -41.55 35.14
C SER A 54 4.57 -40.84 34.18
N ALA A 55 5.87 -41.10 34.33
CA ALA A 55 6.94 -40.45 33.56
C ALA A 55 6.70 -40.48 32.04
N ASP A 56 6.11 -41.57 31.53
CA ASP A 56 5.79 -41.76 30.10
C ASP A 56 4.71 -40.79 29.60
N ALA A 57 3.71 -40.49 30.43
CA ALA A 57 2.65 -39.55 30.07
C ALA A 57 3.11 -38.08 30.15
N GLY A 58 4.10 -37.78 31.01
CA GLY A 58 4.76 -36.48 31.01
C GLY A 58 5.62 -36.23 29.78
N LEU A 59 6.34 -37.25 29.31
CA LEU A 59 7.12 -37.17 28.08
C LEU A 59 6.24 -36.91 26.85
N LEU A 60 5.09 -37.59 26.76
CA LEU A 60 4.12 -37.38 25.67
C LEU A 60 3.52 -35.97 25.68
N ALA A 61 3.26 -35.39 26.85
CA ALA A 61 2.76 -34.02 26.97
C ALA A 61 3.80 -32.99 26.46
N ILE A 62 5.08 -33.18 26.79
CA ILE A 62 6.18 -32.31 26.31
C ILE A 62 6.33 -32.40 24.78
N ILE A 63 6.29 -33.61 24.21
CA ILE A 63 6.35 -33.83 22.75
C ILE A 63 5.18 -33.13 22.05
N GLY A 64 3.97 -33.19 22.62
CA GLY A 64 2.79 -32.50 22.11
C GLY A 64 2.96 -30.98 22.06
N VAL A 65 3.44 -30.36 23.16
CA VAL A 65 3.67 -28.91 23.23
C VAL A 65 4.73 -28.46 22.21
N LEU A 66 5.85 -29.19 22.11
CA LEU A 66 6.91 -28.87 21.15
C LEU A 66 6.43 -28.95 19.70
N SER A 67 5.58 -29.93 19.37
CA SER A 67 5.00 -30.08 18.04
C SER A 67 4.10 -28.89 17.65
N VAL A 68 3.31 -28.37 18.60
CA VAL A 68 2.46 -27.18 18.37
C VAL A 68 3.32 -25.92 18.20
N ILE A 69 4.37 -25.74 19.01
CA ILE A 69 5.30 -24.60 18.87
C ILE A 69 6.00 -24.66 17.52
N PHE A 70 6.50 -25.83 17.12
CA PHE A 70 7.15 -26.03 15.83
C PHE A 70 6.18 -25.78 14.66
N GLY A 71 4.94 -26.27 14.75
CA GLY A 71 3.88 -25.98 13.78
C GLY A 71 3.56 -24.49 13.67
N ALA A 72 3.45 -23.78 14.79
CA ALA A 72 3.21 -22.34 14.80
C ALA A 72 4.39 -21.55 14.18
N TYR A 73 5.62 -21.96 14.48
CA TYR A 73 6.83 -21.34 13.93
C TYR A 73 6.92 -21.53 12.41
N THR A 74 6.73 -22.76 11.91
CA THR A 74 6.74 -23.07 10.48
C THR A 74 5.63 -22.34 9.71
N LEU A 75 4.41 -22.24 10.28
CA LEU A 75 3.33 -21.45 9.68
C LEU A 75 3.65 -19.95 9.62
N LYS A 76 4.28 -19.39 10.66
CA LYS A 76 4.72 -17.98 10.68
C LYS A 76 5.79 -17.73 9.62
N GLU A 77 6.75 -18.64 9.49
CA GLU A 77 7.84 -18.51 8.52
C GLU A 77 7.34 -18.66 7.07
N ASN A 78 6.41 -19.59 6.82
CA ASN A 78 5.76 -19.72 5.52
C ASN A 78 4.96 -18.45 5.15
N ARG A 79 4.21 -17.87 6.09
CA ARG A 79 3.47 -16.62 5.86
C ARG A 79 4.37 -15.43 5.54
N LYS A 80 5.53 -15.30 6.19
CA LYS A 80 6.52 -14.27 5.84
C LYS A 80 7.03 -14.47 4.42
N THR A 81 7.36 -15.71 4.06
CA THR A 81 7.86 -16.07 2.74
C THR A 81 6.83 -15.76 1.65
N ASP A 82 5.55 -16.02 1.89
CA ASP A 82 4.49 -15.72 0.94
C ASP A 82 4.24 -14.20 0.81
N ALA A 83 4.26 -13.47 1.92
CA ALA A 83 4.14 -12.01 1.90
C ALA A 83 5.32 -11.37 1.14
N GLU A 84 6.53 -11.89 1.30
CA GLU A 84 7.72 -11.46 0.58
C GLU A 84 7.61 -11.75 -0.91
N LYS A 85 7.20 -12.97 -1.31
CA LYS A 85 6.94 -13.30 -2.73
C LYS A 85 5.90 -12.37 -3.35
N ILE A 86 4.80 -12.09 -2.64
CA ILE A 86 3.77 -11.15 -3.11
C ILE A 86 4.36 -9.74 -3.26
N ARG A 87 5.18 -9.28 -2.31
CA ARG A 87 5.84 -7.98 -2.38
C ARG A 87 6.77 -7.88 -3.60
N ILE A 88 7.58 -8.91 -3.85
CA ILE A 88 8.47 -8.98 -5.01
C ILE A 88 7.66 -8.95 -6.30
N TYR A 89 6.65 -9.81 -6.43
CA TYR A 89 5.78 -9.85 -7.61
C TYR A 89 5.11 -8.51 -7.89
N ARG A 90 4.54 -7.86 -6.85
CA ARG A 90 3.92 -6.53 -7.00
C ARG A 90 4.95 -5.49 -7.43
N THR A 91 6.16 -5.52 -6.87
CA THR A 91 7.24 -4.60 -7.24
C THR A 91 7.60 -4.75 -8.72
N ILE A 92 7.79 -5.99 -9.18
CA ILE A 92 8.08 -6.29 -10.59
C ILE A 92 6.92 -5.83 -11.48
N SER A 93 5.68 -6.10 -11.09
CA SER A 93 4.49 -5.70 -11.86
C SER A 93 4.40 -4.18 -12.07
N TYR A 94 4.76 -3.35 -11.09
CA TYR A 94 4.83 -1.89 -11.26
C TYR A 94 5.93 -1.47 -12.24
N ILE A 95 7.09 -2.13 -12.19
CA ILE A 95 8.21 -1.87 -13.11
C ILE A 95 7.80 -2.25 -14.54
N GLU A 96 7.20 -3.42 -14.71
CA GLU A 96 6.69 -3.89 -16.00
C GLU A 96 5.59 -2.99 -16.56
N GLU A 97 4.64 -2.53 -15.72
CA GLU A 97 3.62 -1.57 -16.14
C GLU A 97 4.27 -0.30 -16.66
N PHE A 98 5.24 0.27 -15.95
CA PHE A 98 5.93 1.52 -16.34
C PHE A 98 6.67 1.41 -17.68
N TYR A 99 7.30 0.26 -17.94
CA TYR A 99 8.02 -0.02 -19.19
C TYR A 99 7.16 -0.66 -20.28
N SER A 100 5.89 -0.97 -19.99
CA SER A 100 4.98 -1.54 -20.98
C SER A 100 4.76 -0.60 -22.17
N LYS A 101 4.51 -1.18 -23.34
CA LYS A 101 4.24 -0.44 -24.58
C LYS A 101 3.07 0.53 -24.42
N GLN A 102 2.03 0.10 -23.72
CA GLN A 102 0.85 0.90 -23.44
C GLN A 102 1.20 2.12 -22.58
N PHE A 103 2.02 1.94 -21.55
CA PHE A 103 2.40 3.03 -20.66
C PHE A 103 3.39 4.01 -21.31
N MET A 104 4.14 3.57 -22.34
CA MET A 104 4.98 4.48 -23.12
C MET A 104 4.19 5.61 -23.77
N PHE A 105 2.94 5.39 -24.19
CA PHE A 105 2.12 6.45 -24.76
C PHE A 105 1.81 7.56 -23.74
N HIS A 106 1.56 7.20 -22.47
CA HIS A 106 1.40 8.18 -21.40
C HIS A 106 2.67 9.02 -21.22
N ARG A 107 3.83 8.37 -21.13
CA ARG A 107 5.14 9.03 -21.01
C ARG A 107 5.45 9.95 -22.20
N THR A 108 5.14 9.50 -23.41
CA THR A 108 5.34 10.28 -24.64
C THR A 108 4.44 11.51 -24.69
N ALA A 109 3.16 11.36 -24.31
CA ALA A 109 2.24 12.49 -24.22
C ALA A 109 2.72 13.53 -23.19
N LEU A 110 3.29 13.11 -22.07
CA LEU A 110 3.87 14.01 -21.08
C LEU A 110 5.08 14.76 -21.62
N SER A 111 5.97 14.10 -22.37
CA SER A 111 7.10 14.78 -23.02
C SER A 111 6.63 15.84 -24.02
N ASN A 112 5.62 15.53 -24.83
CA ASN A 112 5.03 16.48 -25.76
C ASN A 112 4.38 17.65 -25.03
N LEU A 113 3.64 17.38 -23.95
CA LEU A 113 3.02 18.40 -23.13
C LEU A 113 4.07 19.31 -22.47
N ASN A 114 5.17 18.73 -21.97
CA ASN A 114 6.27 19.50 -21.39
C ASN A 114 6.89 20.47 -22.40
N LYS A 115 7.16 20.01 -23.63
CA LYS A 115 7.66 20.87 -24.71
C LYS A 115 6.71 22.03 -25.01
N ARG A 116 5.40 21.81 -24.93
CA ARG A 116 4.41 22.89 -25.13
C ARG A 116 4.46 23.92 -24.01
N VAL A 117 4.68 23.47 -22.77
CA VAL A 117 4.88 24.36 -21.61
C VAL A 117 6.17 25.16 -21.78
N GLU A 118 7.29 24.51 -22.09
CA GLU A 118 8.59 25.15 -22.31
C GLU A 118 8.55 26.21 -23.43
N ASN A 119 7.79 25.94 -24.50
CA ASN A 119 7.60 26.87 -25.61
C ASN A 119 6.58 27.99 -25.31
N GLY A 120 6.02 28.05 -24.09
CA GLY A 120 5.04 29.07 -23.69
C GLY A 120 3.67 28.92 -24.36
N GLY A 121 3.37 27.76 -24.97
CA GLY A 121 2.11 27.52 -25.66
C GLY A 121 0.95 27.12 -24.72
N ILE A 122 1.26 26.74 -23.48
CA ILE A 122 0.31 26.42 -22.41
C ILE A 122 1.03 26.56 -21.06
N THR A 123 0.34 26.92 -19.98
CA THR A 123 0.92 26.96 -18.62
C THR A 123 0.57 25.71 -17.80
N THR A 124 1.33 25.45 -16.74
CA THR A 124 1.03 24.38 -15.77
C THR A 124 -0.28 24.64 -15.02
N GLU A 125 -0.62 25.91 -14.79
CA GLU A 125 -1.91 26.35 -14.26
C GLU A 125 -3.06 26.00 -15.19
N ASP A 126 -2.91 26.20 -16.51
CA ASP A 126 -3.94 25.81 -17.50
C ASP A 126 -4.21 24.31 -17.46
N ILE A 127 -3.14 23.51 -17.31
CA ILE A 127 -3.22 22.06 -17.20
C ILE A 127 -3.92 21.66 -15.89
N ALA A 128 -3.51 22.25 -14.77
CA ALA A 128 -4.05 22.00 -13.44
C ALA A 128 -5.53 22.37 -13.32
N CYS A 129 -5.96 23.46 -13.96
CA CYS A 129 -7.36 23.91 -13.98
C CYS A 129 -8.31 22.79 -14.40
N ARG A 130 -7.90 21.88 -15.30
CA ARG A 130 -8.76 20.79 -15.75
C ARG A 130 -9.01 19.73 -14.66
N PHE A 131 -8.05 19.53 -13.75
CA PHE A 131 -8.22 18.62 -12.62
C PHE A 131 -9.10 19.22 -11.52
N VAL A 132 -8.98 20.53 -11.30
CA VAL A 132 -9.72 21.24 -10.25
C VAL A 132 -11.16 21.55 -10.68
N TYR A 133 -11.32 22.07 -11.90
CA TYR A 133 -12.59 22.58 -12.43
C TYR A 133 -13.20 21.67 -13.51
N SER A 134 -12.85 20.37 -13.53
CA SER A 134 -13.37 19.41 -14.53
C SER A 134 -14.91 19.43 -14.63
N TYR A 135 -15.59 19.84 -13.54
CA TYR A 135 -17.04 19.91 -13.38
C TYR A 135 -17.64 21.33 -13.38
N SER A 136 -16.83 22.40 -13.42
CA SER A 136 -17.38 23.77 -13.44
C SER A 136 -17.71 24.18 -14.87
N LYS A 137 -18.95 24.66 -15.07
CA LYS A 137 -19.41 25.26 -16.33
C LYS A 137 -18.65 26.55 -16.68
N LYS A 138 -17.86 27.12 -15.75
CA LYS A 138 -17.09 28.36 -15.88
C LYS A 138 -15.57 28.16 -15.84
N GLY A 139 -15.10 26.93 -15.83
CA GLY A 139 -13.67 26.65 -15.95
C GLY A 139 -13.13 27.10 -17.32
N PRO A 140 -11.86 27.55 -17.40
CA PRO A 140 -11.23 27.85 -18.68
C PRO A 140 -11.31 26.64 -19.62
N LYS A 141 -11.60 26.89 -20.90
CA LYS A 141 -11.69 25.83 -21.91
C LYS A 141 -10.29 25.25 -22.13
N PRO A 142 -10.13 23.91 -22.17
CA PRO A 142 -8.83 23.28 -22.25
C PRO A 142 -8.08 23.59 -23.55
N HIS A 143 -6.77 23.79 -23.45
CA HIS A 143 -5.81 23.92 -24.56
C HIS A 143 -5.17 22.58 -24.96
N PHE A 144 -5.87 21.45 -24.78
CA PHE A 144 -5.38 20.14 -25.18
C PHE A 144 -5.81 19.83 -26.61
N TYR A 145 -4.84 19.69 -27.51
CA TYR A 145 -5.07 19.40 -28.92
C TYR A 145 -4.47 18.05 -29.28
N GLY A 146 -5.19 17.27 -30.09
CA GLY A 146 -4.73 15.98 -30.60
C GLY A 146 -5.14 14.77 -29.75
N LYS A 147 -5.03 13.60 -30.38
CA LYS A 147 -5.18 12.29 -29.72
C LYS A 147 -3.94 11.45 -30.00
N LEU A 148 -3.37 10.87 -28.97
CA LEU A 148 -2.35 9.82 -29.08
C LEU A 148 -3.00 8.50 -28.66
N ASP A 149 -2.95 7.48 -29.51
CA ASP A 149 -3.60 6.18 -29.25
C ASP A 149 -5.09 6.31 -28.84
N GLY A 150 -5.80 7.29 -29.41
CA GLY A 150 -7.20 7.55 -29.11
C GLY A 150 -7.49 8.35 -27.83
N LEU A 151 -6.48 8.64 -27.00
CA LEU A 151 -6.60 9.44 -25.78
C LEU A 151 -6.06 10.87 -25.96
N THR A 152 -6.64 11.82 -25.23
CA THR A 152 -6.12 13.20 -25.17
C THR A 152 -4.91 13.29 -24.23
N GLU A 153 -4.09 14.34 -24.38
CA GLU A 153 -2.95 14.61 -23.48
C GLU A 153 -3.38 14.66 -22.00
N HIS A 154 -4.53 15.26 -21.70
CA HIS A 154 -5.09 15.29 -20.35
C HIS A 154 -5.46 13.88 -19.83
N GLN A 155 -6.00 13.01 -20.69
CA GLN A 155 -6.29 11.63 -20.32
C GLN A 155 -5.00 10.86 -20.05
N HIS A 156 -3.97 11.04 -20.87
CA HIS A 156 -2.67 10.44 -20.62
C HIS A 156 -2.05 10.91 -19.30
N LEU A 157 -2.12 12.21 -19.01
CA LEU A 157 -1.64 12.77 -17.75
C LEU A 157 -2.43 12.24 -16.56
N SER A 158 -3.75 12.13 -16.68
CA SER A 158 -4.60 11.55 -15.62
C SER A 158 -4.22 10.10 -15.30
N MET A 159 -3.95 9.30 -16.33
CA MET A 159 -3.50 7.91 -16.19
C MET A 159 -2.11 7.84 -15.55
N TYR A 160 -1.18 8.71 -15.97
CA TYR A 160 0.16 8.78 -15.39
C TYR A 160 0.14 9.18 -13.91
N LEU A 161 -0.60 10.24 -13.55
CA LEU A 161 -0.76 10.67 -12.16
C LEU A 161 -1.40 9.57 -11.29
N SER A 162 -2.39 8.86 -11.84
CA SER A 162 -3.04 7.74 -11.16
C SER A 162 -2.08 6.58 -10.89
N PHE A 163 -1.21 6.25 -11.85
CA PHE A 163 -0.14 5.28 -11.64
C PHE A 163 0.78 5.68 -10.48
N LEU A 164 1.22 6.94 -10.45
CA LEU A 164 2.07 7.47 -9.37
C LEU A 164 1.36 7.42 -8.01
N GLN A 165 0.08 7.73 -7.94
CA GLN A 165 -0.70 7.63 -6.70
C GLN A 165 -0.79 6.18 -6.20
N ARG A 166 -1.09 5.22 -7.09
CA ARG A 166 -1.12 3.78 -6.73
C ARG A 166 0.25 3.30 -6.26
N LEU A 167 1.31 3.74 -6.92
CA LEU A 167 2.69 3.43 -6.54
C LEU A 167 3.00 3.98 -5.14
N TYR A 168 2.66 5.24 -4.85
CA TYR A 168 2.81 5.84 -3.52
C TYR A 168 2.08 5.04 -2.44
N ILE A 169 0.79 4.74 -2.66
CA ILE A 169 -0.02 3.99 -1.69
C ILE A 169 0.58 2.60 -1.43
N SER A 170 1.10 1.95 -2.47
CA SER A 170 1.72 0.63 -2.38
C SER A 170 3.03 0.66 -1.60
N ILE A 171 3.84 1.72 -1.77
CA ILE A 171 5.05 1.96 -0.99
C ILE A 171 4.69 2.17 0.49
N GLU A 172 3.76 3.07 0.78
CA GLU A 172 3.36 3.39 2.16
C GLU A 172 2.76 2.19 2.90
N SER A 173 2.10 1.29 2.17
CA SER A 173 1.53 0.07 2.75
C SER A 173 2.55 -1.06 2.91
N GLY A 174 3.83 -0.85 2.55
CA GLY A 174 4.87 -1.89 2.59
C GLY A 174 4.64 -3.04 1.60
N HIS A 175 3.77 -2.84 0.61
CA HIS A 175 3.37 -3.86 -0.35
C HIS A 175 4.35 -4.01 -1.52
N ILE A 176 5.27 -3.07 -1.69
CA ILE A 176 6.33 -3.09 -2.71
C ILE A 176 7.65 -2.63 -2.12
N ASP A 177 8.74 -2.99 -2.79
CA ASP A 177 10.10 -2.61 -2.38
C ASP A 177 10.54 -1.26 -2.97
N LEU A 178 10.59 -0.23 -2.12
CA LEU A 178 10.98 1.13 -2.49
C LEU A 178 12.37 1.19 -3.13
N GLU A 179 13.35 0.47 -2.60
CA GLU A 179 14.73 0.55 -3.10
C GLU A 179 14.87 -0.07 -4.49
N THR A 180 14.15 -1.16 -4.76
CA THR A 180 14.06 -1.73 -6.11
C THR A 180 13.35 -0.78 -7.07
N ILE A 181 12.25 -0.14 -6.66
CA ILE A 181 11.56 0.88 -7.47
C ILE A 181 12.50 2.04 -7.82
N LYS A 182 13.23 2.58 -6.83
CA LYS A 182 14.18 3.69 -7.03
C LYS A 182 15.22 3.34 -8.09
N LYS A 183 15.84 2.16 -7.98
CA LYS A 183 16.86 1.71 -8.93
C LYS A 183 16.30 1.44 -10.34
N ALA A 184 15.04 1.00 -10.43
CA ALA A 184 14.47 0.54 -11.69
C ALA A 184 13.81 1.66 -12.51
N ILE A 185 13.14 2.62 -11.88
CA ILE A 185 12.31 3.60 -12.60
C ILE A 185 12.61 5.08 -12.30
N ALA A 186 13.35 5.42 -11.23
CA ALA A 186 13.54 6.83 -10.85
C ALA A 186 14.25 7.62 -11.97
N ASP A 187 15.31 7.09 -12.55
CA ASP A 187 16.05 7.74 -13.64
C ASP A 187 15.17 7.95 -14.88
N ALA A 188 14.29 7.01 -15.19
CA ALA A 188 13.36 7.15 -16.32
C ALA A 188 12.23 8.16 -16.02
N MET A 189 11.85 8.31 -14.75
CA MET A 189 10.83 9.27 -14.33
C MET A 189 11.33 10.72 -14.34
N ILE A 190 12.65 10.95 -14.28
CA ILE A 190 13.22 12.31 -14.20
C ILE A 190 12.74 13.21 -15.34
N TRP A 191 12.59 12.65 -16.55
CA TRP A 191 12.15 13.34 -17.77
C TRP A 191 10.72 13.88 -17.71
N HIS A 192 9.94 13.44 -16.73
CA HIS A 192 8.54 13.85 -16.56
C HIS A 192 8.29 14.48 -15.19
N ALA A 193 9.29 14.47 -14.30
CA ALA A 193 9.15 14.85 -12.92
C ALA A 193 8.83 16.35 -12.77
N GLU A 194 9.53 17.21 -13.52
CA GLU A 194 9.31 18.68 -13.48
C GLU A 194 7.87 19.06 -13.82
N LEU A 195 7.39 18.70 -15.02
CA LEU A 195 6.01 18.92 -15.43
C LEU A 195 5.01 18.36 -14.42
N THR A 196 5.26 17.14 -13.93
CA THR A 196 4.35 16.47 -13.00
C THR A 196 4.25 17.21 -11.67
N LEU A 197 5.40 17.61 -11.11
CA LEU A 197 5.47 18.35 -9.85
C LEU A 197 4.84 19.73 -9.97
N ASP A 198 5.13 20.46 -11.05
CA ASP A 198 4.57 21.79 -11.27
C ASP A 198 3.06 21.73 -11.45
N VAL A 199 2.54 20.78 -12.23
CA VAL A 199 1.09 20.55 -12.34
C VAL A 199 0.48 20.21 -10.98
N CYS A 200 1.10 19.32 -10.19
CA CYS A 200 0.58 18.98 -8.86
C CYS A 200 0.59 20.18 -7.90
N ASN A 201 1.62 21.02 -7.94
CA ASN A 201 1.69 22.25 -7.16
C ASN A 201 0.59 23.25 -7.58
N SER A 202 0.39 23.45 -8.89
CA SER A 202 -0.68 24.30 -9.41
C SER A 202 -2.07 23.75 -9.05
N ILE A 203 -2.27 22.42 -9.03
CA ILE A 203 -3.53 21.81 -8.53
C ILE A 203 -3.78 22.16 -7.07
N ILE A 204 -2.78 22.03 -6.20
CA ILE A 204 -2.92 22.32 -4.77
C ILE A 204 -3.22 23.79 -4.53
N LYS A 205 -2.50 24.67 -5.25
CA LYS A 205 -2.70 26.12 -5.23
C LYS A 205 -4.11 26.49 -5.65
N LEU A 206 -4.53 26.09 -6.84
CA LEU A 206 -5.86 26.38 -7.39
C LEU A 206 -7.00 25.80 -6.54
N ALA A 207 -6.81 24.63 -5.95
CA ALA A 207 -7.79 24.07 -5.01
C ALA A 207 -7.96 24.91 -3.73
N GLY A 208 -6.99 25.78 -3.42
CA GLY A 208 -7.05 26.72 -2.30
C GLY A 208 -7.57 28.10 -2.62
N GLU A 209 -7.67 28.44 -3.89
CA GLU A 209 -8.04 29.78 -4.36
C GLU A 209 -9.50 29.78 -4.86
N ASP A 210 -10.18 30.91 -4.67
CA ASP A 210 -11.47 31.15 -5.31
C ASP A 210 -11.23 31.46 -6.79
N CYS A 211 -11.70 30.61 -7.70
CA CYS A 211 -11.64 30.89 -9.14
C CYS A 211 -12.99 31.38 -9.65
N ASN A 212 -13.00 32.51 -10.34
CA ASN A 212 -14.20 33.08 -10.98
C ASN A 212 -15.42 33.25 -10.04
N GLY A 213 -15.16 33.52 -8.75
CA GLY A 213 -16.20 33.68 -7.73
C GLY A 213 -16.88 32.36 -7.30
N GLU A 214 -16.32 31.21 -7.67
CA GLU A 214 -16.76 29.89 -7.22
C GLU A 214 -15.77 29.34 -6.20
N THR A 215 -16.21 29.32 -4.94
CA THR A 215 -15.46 28.67 -3.85
C THR A 215 -15.68 27.18 -3.92
N ILE A 216 -14.59 26.42 -4.03
CA ILE A 216 -14.63 24.96 -3.93
C ILE A 216 -15.02 24.59 -2.49
N PRO A 217 -16.07 23.78 -2.26
CA PRO A 217 -16.43 23.32 -0.93
C PRO A 217 -15.24 22.66 -0.24
N GLU A 218 -15.02 22.91 1.05
CA GLU A 218 -13.84 22.42 1.79
C GLU A 218 -13.65 20.90 1.65
N LYS A 219 -14.76 20.14 1.69
CA LYS A 219 -14.75 18.68 1.49
C LYS A 219 -14.23 18.25 0.11
N GLN A 220 -14.39 19.08 -0.93
CA GLN A 220 -13.89 18.82 -2.28
C GLN A 220 -12.42 19.22 -2.43
N LYS A 221 -11.95 20.23 -1.67
CA LYS A 221 -10.53 20.64 -1.69
C LYS A 221 -9.63 19.48 -1.31
N ASP A 222 -9.98 18.71 -0.27
CA ASP A 222 -9.20 17.55 0.15
C ASP A 222 -9.17 16.45 -0.92
N ILE A 223 -10.29 16.21 -1.59
CA ILE A 223 -10.40 15.21 -2.67
C ILE A 223 -9.47 15.59 -3.84
N ILE A 224 -9.32 16.88 -4.13
CA ILE A 224 -8.48 17.38 -5.23
C ILE A 224 -7.01 17.45 -4.82
N ARG A 225 -6.71 17.92 -3.61
CA ARG A 225 -5.34 18.14 -3.12
C ARG A 225 -4.62 16.85 -2.78
N LYS A 226 -5.30 15.92 -2.12
CA LYS A 226 -4.67 14.70 -1.58
C LYS A 226 -3.99 13.85 -2.67
N PRO A 227 -4.61 13.62 -3.85
CA PRO A 227 -3.93 12.90 -4.94
C PRO A 227 -2.68 13.61 -5.47
N ALA A 228 -2.68 14.95 -5.57
CA ALA A 228 -1.52 15.73 -5.98
C ALA A 228 -0.39 15.69 -4.92
N ASP A 229 -0.75 15.80 -3.65
CA ASP A 229 0.18 15.70 -2.52
C ASP A 229 0.86 14.32 -2.44
N MET A 230 0.12 13.23 -2.71
CA MET A 230 0.71 11.88 -2.82
C MET A 230 1.79 11.80 -3.91
N VAL A 231 1.56 12.42 -5.06
CA VAL A 231 2.52 12.42 -6.17
C VAL A 231 3.79 13.19 -5.79
N ILE A 232 3.66 14.35 -5.14
CA ILE A 232 4.80 15.13 -4.66
C ILE A 232 5.60 14.32 -3.61
N LYS A 233 4.91 13.70 -2.66
CA LYS A 233 5.55 12.85 -1.63
C LYS A 233 6.24 11.64 -2.23
N LEU A 234 5.68 11.03 -3.27
CA LEU A 234 6.34 9.94 -4.00
C LEU A 234 7.67 10.41 -4.59
N HIS A 235 7.66 11.51 -5.34
CA HIS A 235 8.86 12.06 -5.97
C HIS A 235 9.97 12.31 -4.95
N ASN A 236 9.63 12.88 -3.80
CA ASN A 236 10.58 13.06 -2.69
C ASN A 236 11.12 11.71 -2.16
N LYS A 237 10.26 10.69 -1.97
CA LYS A 237 10.68 9.35 -1.51
C LYS A 237 11.62 8.65 -2.47
N ILE A 238 11.43 8.86 -3.78
CA ILE A 238 12.28 8.25 -4.81
C ILE A 238 13.50 9.13 -5.18
N GLY A 239 13.70 10.27 -4.53
CA GLY A 239 14.86 11.14 -4.71
C GLY A 239 14.77 12.13 -5.89
N LEU A 240 13.58 12.29 -6.48
CA LEU A 240 13.31 13.18 -7.61
C LEU A 240 12.64 14.48 -7.17
N ASN A 241 13.32 15.29 -6.36
CA ASN A 241 12.82 16.62 -6.00
C ASN A 241 13.32 17.69 -6.98
N ASN A 242 12.73 18.90 -6.93
CA ASN A 242 13.06 20.01 -7.83
C ASN A 242 14.56 20.40 -7.79
N GLU A 243 15.26 20.16 -6.69
CA GLU A 243 16.70 20.43 -6.60
C GLU A 243 17.53 19.38 -7.35
N THR A 244 17.16 18.10 -7.23
CA THR A 244 17.81 17.00 -7.96
C THR A 244 17.57 17.14 -9.47
N ILE A 245 16.34 17.47 -9.87
CA ILE A 245 15.97 17.60 -11.29
C ILE A 245 16.76 18.72 -11.97
N LYS A 246 16.84 19.90 -11.35
CA LYS A 246 17.59 21.05 -11.91
C LYS A 246 19.07 20.78 -12.11
N LYS A 247 19.69 19.93 -11.27
CA LYS A 247 21.11 19.53 -11.43
C LYS A 247 21.35 18.58 -12.60
N THR A 248 20.31 17.91 -13.10
CA THR A 248 20.44 16.88 -14.13
C THR A 248 20.17 17.41 -15.54
N ASN A 249 19.55 18.60 -15.64
CA ASN A 249 19.24 19.29 -16.90
C ASN A 249 20.28 20.35 -17.30
N HIS A 250 21.43 20.40 -16.61
CA HIS A 250 22.59 21.24 -16.92
C HIS A 250 23.80 20.38 -17.26
#